data_AF-A0A9E3C378-F1
#
_entry.id   AF-A0A9E3C378-F1
#
_cell.length_a   1.000
_cell.length_b   1.000
_cell.length_c   1.000
_cell.angle_alpha   90.00
_cell.angle_beta   90.00
_cell.angle_gamma   90.00
#
_symmetry.space_group_name_H-M   'P 1'
#
loop_
_entity.id
_entity.type
_entity.pdbx_description
1 polymer ?
#
loop_
_entity_poly.entity_id
_entity_poly.type
_entity_poly.pdbx_seq_one_letter_code
_entity_poly.pdbx_strand_id
1 'polypeptide(L)'
;MKNARKTALSLVVAAAALLVLMVPAMAYDRQAAVGYAYAHASADRGPDDNYAYNPSYRSYGNDCTNFVSQCLRAGGWQDTGWFYYSDWNWFCNGGGWGRHSSTWSWSNAADLFEFLHRSGRASLVNSWQDLQPGDVVQVNWDGGWPVSHTMIVTGYDGWGYPTLTQHSNNRLNKTIWEYLQESPNASFYGWHIR
;
A
#
# COMPACT_ATOMS: atom_id res chain seq x y z
N MET A 1 33.24 69.09 -26.02
CA MET A 1 32.47 68.40 -24.96
C MET A 1 31.27 67.67 -25.59
N LYS A 2 31.36 66.35 -25.77
CA LYS A 2 30.24 65.39 -25.73
C LYS A 2 30.78 63.97 -25.97
N ASN A 3 30.44 63.11 -25.02
CA ASN A 3 30.87 61.73 -24.84
C ASN A 3 30.35 60.80 -25.94
N ALA A 4 31.13 59.76 -26.24
CA ALA A 4 30.59 58.47 -26.66
C ALA A 4 31.52 57.33 -26.22
N ARG A 5 31.24 56.80 -25.02
CA ARG A 5 31.67 55.46 -24.61
C ARG A 5 30.92 54.44 -25.46
N LYS A 6 31.63 53.47 -26.05
CA LYS A 6 31.04 52.18 -26.41
C LYS A 6 31.89 51.08 -25.78
N THR A 7 31.43 50.69 -24.60
CA THR A 7 31.89 49.56 -23.80
C THR A 7 31.61 48.27 -24.56
N ALA A 8 32.62 47.40 -24.69
CA ALA A 8 32.43 46.06 -25.21
C ALA A 8 31.53 45.27 -24.23
N LEU A 9 30.39 44.80 -24.73
CA LEU A 9 29.48 43.95 -23.98
C LEU A 9 29.99 42.51 -24.12
N SER A 10 30.73 42.02 -23.13
CA SER A 10 31.08 40.61 -23.04
C SER A 10 29.82 39.78 -22.80
N LEU A 11 29.42 39.00 -23.81
CA LEU A 11 28.35 38.01 -23.68
C LEU A 11 28.85 36.86 -22.79
N VAL A 12 28.55 36.90 -21.50
CA VAL A 12 28.65 35.72 -20.64
C VAL A 12 27.32 34.99 -20.75
N VAL A 13 27.26 34.00 -21.64
CA VAL A 13 26.16 33.03 -21.64
C VAL A 13 26.42 32.09 -20.47
N ALA A 14 25.86 32.40 -19.30
CA ALA A 14 25.82 31.46 -18.19
C ALA A 14 24.81 30.36 -18.56
N ALA A 15 25.32 29.19 -18.93
CA ALA A 15 24.51 27.98 -19.00
C ALA A 15 24.06 27.65 -17.57
N ALA A 16 22.84 28.03 -17.22
CA ALA A 16 22.19 27.52 -16.02
C ALA A 16 21.91 26.03 -16.26
N ALA A 17 22.80 25.17 -15.77
CA ALA A 17 22.51 23.76 -15.61
C ALA A 17 21.34 23.66 -14.62
N LEU A 18 20.14 23.45 -15.16
CA LEU A 18 18.96 23.13 -14.37
C LEU A 18 19.22 21.75 -13.74
N LEU A 19 19.80 21.73 -12.54
CA LEU A 19 19.89 20.54 -11.71
C LEU A 19 18.45 20.24 -11.25
N VAL A 20 17.69 19.55 -12.10
CA VAL A 20 16.48 18.86 -11.67
C VAL A 20 16.99 17.79 -10.71
N LEU A 21 16.86 18.05 -9.41
CA LEU A 21 16.94 17.02 -8.40
C LEU A 21 15.84 16.01 -8.74
N MET A 22 16.18 14.98 -9.51
CA MET A 22 15.39 13.77 -9.55
C MET A 22 15.45 13.24 -8.11
N VAL A 23 14.47 13.62 -7.29
CA VAL A 23 14.22 12.91 -6.04
C VAL A 23 13.96 11.48 -6.50
N PRO A 24 14.85 10.52 -6.20
CA PRO A 24 14.55 9.14 -6.56
C PRO A 24 13.20 8.82 -5.95
N ALA A 25 12.28 8.24 -6.73
CA ALA A 25 11.09 7.63 -6.14
C ALA A 25 11.61 6.74 -5.00
N MET A 26 11.28 7.08 -3.75
CA MET A 26 11.80 6.30 -2.63
C MET A 26 11.32 4.87 -2.83
N ALA A 27 12.27 3.94 -2.91
CA ALA A 27 11.95 2.54 -3.04
C ALA A 27 11.06 2.12 -1.86
N TYR A 28 10.08 1.25 -2.12
CA TYR A 28 9.19 0.74 -1.10
C TYR A 28 9.96 0.09 0.06
N ASP A 29 9.77 0.64 1.27
CA ASP A 29 10.33 0.12 2.51
C ASP A 29 9.43 -0.98 3.07
N ARG A 30 9.75 -2.21 2.70
CA ARG A 30 9.07 -3.43 3.15
C ARG A 30 9.09 -3.58 4.66
N GLN A 31 10.20 -3.21 5.31
CA GLN A 31 10.35 -3.37 6.75
C GLN A 31 9.46 -2.37 7.50
N ALA A 32 9.35 -1.14 7.02
CA ALA A 32 8.45 -0.15 7.59
C ALA A 32 6.97 -0.58 7.46
N ALA A 33 6.58 -1.14 6.31
CA ALA A 33 5.22 -1.66 6.13
C ALA A 33 4.89 -2.82 7.08
N VAL A 34 5.83 -3.76 7.24
CA VAL A 34 5.69 -4.89 8.17
C VAL A 34 5.69 -4.42 9.63
N GLY A 35 6.55 -3.47 9.98
CA GLY A 35 6.59 -2.85 11.31
C GLY A 35 5.28 -2.17 11.65
N TYR A 36 4.66 -1.48 10.70
CA TYR A 36 3.32 -0.90 10.86
C TYR A 36 2.26 -1.98 11.12
N ALA A 37 2.29 -3.07 10.35
CA ALA A 37 1.35 -4.18 10.54
C ALA A 37 1.45 -4.76 11.95
N TYR A 38 2.65 -5.01 12.45
CA TYR A 38 2.86 -5.50 13.82
C TYR A 38 2.40 -4.51 14.89
N ALA A 39 2.58 -3.21 14.67
CA ALA A 39 2.15 -2.19 15.62
C ALA A 39 0.62 -2.04 15.71
N HIS A 40 -0.12 -2.40 14.65
CA HIS A 40 -1.53 -2.04 14.51
C HIS A 40 -2.52 -3.21 14.37
N ALA A 41 -2.05 -4.47 14.31
CA ALA A 41 -2.92 -5.64 14.10
C ALA A 41 -3.11 -6.54 15.33
N SER A 42 -3.06 -6.00 16.57
CA SER A 42 -3.00 -6.78 17.83
C SER A 42 -3.77 -8.11 17.82
N ALA A 43 -3.03 -9.18 18.10
CA ALA A 43 -3.52 -10.57 18.11
C ALA A 43 -4.24 -10.96 19.41
N ASP A 44 -3.98 -10.25 20.51
CA ASP A 44 -4.12 -10.82 21.86
C ASP A 44 -5.52 -10.68 22.47
N ARG A 45 -6.49 -10.09 21.76
CA ARG A 45 -7.79 -9.74 22.35
C ARG A 45 -9.01 -10.16 21.53
N GLY A 46 -8.81 -11.00 20.53
CA GLY A 46 -9.89 -11.58 19.72
C GLY A 46 -10.24 -10.77 18.47
N PRO A 47 -11.14 -11.30 17.62
CA PRO A 47 -11.36 -10.82 16.26
C PRO A 47 -11.99 -9.42 16.16
N ASP A 48 -12.55 -8.91 17.25
CA ASP A 48 -13.28 -7.64 17.33
C ASP A 48 -12.56 -6.55 18.17
N ASP A 49 -11.34 -6.82 18.65
CA ASP A 49 -10.59 -5.80 19.39
C ASP A 49 -9.92 -4.79 18.45
N ASN A 50 -10.44 -3.57 18.43
CA ASN A 50 -9.89 -2.46 17.65
C ASN A 50 -8.86 -1.62 18.43
N TYR A 51 -8.39 -2.07 19.61
CA TYR A 51 -7.47 -1.29 20.44
C TYR A 51 -6.15 -0.93 19.76
N ALA A 52 -5.71 -1.72 18.79
CA ALA A 52 -4.47 -1.48 18.05
C ALA A 52 -4.63 -0.59 16.82
N TYR A 53 -5.86 -0.28 16.42
CA TYR A 53 -6.12 0.47 15.20
C TYR A 53 -5.52 1.87 15.35
N ASN A 54 -4.88 2.37 14.29
CA ASN A 54 -4.29 3.70 14.34
C ASN A 54 -5.38 4.78 14.38
N PRO A 55 -5.49 5.58 15.47
CA PRO A 55 -6.53 6.61 15.60
C PRO A 55 -6.36 7.78 14.62
N SER A 56 -5.21 7.88 13.95
CA SER A 56 -4.96 8.86 12.89
C SER A 56 -5.73 8.56 11.61
N TYR A 57 -6.30 7.35 11.48
CA TYR A 57 -7.12 6.92 10.37
C TYR A 57 -8.52 6.59 10.85
N ARG A 58 -9.50 6.78 9.96
CA ARG A 58 -10.82 6.23 10.19
C ARG A 58 -10.75 4.70 10.22
N SER A 59 -11.42 4.09 11.19
CA SER A 59 -11.69 2.65 11.20
C SER A 59 -13.03 2.33 10.53
N TYR A 60 -13.09 1.20 9.84
CA TYR A 60 -14.29 0.68 9.19
C TYR A 60 -14.69 -0.67 9.80
N GLY A 61 -15.93 -1.12 9.61
CA GLY A 61 -16.31 -2.50 9.97
C GLY A 61 -15.61 -3.54 9.08
N ASN A 62 -15.45 -3.20 7.80
CA ASN A 62 -14.62 -3.93 6.83
C ASN A 62 -13.32 -3.15 6.58
N ASP A 63 -12.34 -3.31 7.47
CA ASP A 63 -11.12 -2.49 7.56
C ASP A 63 -9.91 -3.11 6.86
N CYS A 64 -9.98 -4.36 6.40
CA CYS A 64 -8.84 -5.09 5.82
C CYS A 64 -8.00 -4.27 4.81
N THR A 65 -8.65 -3.61 3.85
CA THR A 65 -7.95 -2.83 2.82
C THR A 65 -7.46 -1.49 3.36
N ASN A 66 -8.21 -0.86 4.27
CA ASN A 66 -7.78 0.36 4.94
C ASN A 66 -6.50 0.12 5.76
N PHE A 67 -6.44 -0.99 6.50
CA PHE A 67 -5.26 -1.42 7.23
C PHE A 67 -4.06 -1.69 6.32
N VAL A 68 -4.25 -2.48 5.26
CA VAL A 68 -3.16 -2.77 4.32
C VAL A 68 -2.69 -1.49 3.61
N SER A 69 -3.60 -0.59 3.25
CA SER A 69 -3.24 0.72 2.67
C SER A 69 -2.40 1.57 3.63
N GLN A 70 -2.71 1.54 4.94
CA GLN A 70 -1.86 2.20 5.94
C GLN A 70 -0.47 1.57 6.03
N CYS A 71 -0.35 0.24 5.96
CA CYS A 71 0.93 -0.45 5.90
C CYS A 71 1.73 -0.05 4.65
N LEU A 72 1.08 -0.01 3.49
CA LEU A 72 1.69 0.40 2.22
C LEU A 72 2.18 1.86 2.28
N ARG A 73 1.36 2.76 2.87
CA ARG A 73 1.75 4.16 3.11
C ARG A 73 2.96 4.26 4.06
N ALA A 74 2.98 3.47 5.13
CA ALA A 74 4.13 3.41 6.04
C ALA A 74 5.40 2.89 5.34
N GLY A 75 5.25 2.00 4.36
CA GLY A 75 6.33 1.59 3.45
C GLY A 75 6.72 2.61 2.38
N GLY A 76 6.16 3.82 2.41
CA GLY A 76 6.60 4.94 1.57
C GLY A 76 5.75 5.20 0.33
N TRP A 77 4.65 4.46 0.10
CA TRP A 77 3.73 4.78 -0.98
C TRP A 77 3.17 6.20 -0.85
N GLN A 78 3.30 6.97 -1.93
CA GLN A 78 2.75 8.31 -2.05
C GLN A 78 1.33 8.25 -2.59
N ASP A 79 0.50 9.23 -2.23
CA ASP A 79 -0.86 9.31 -2.72
C ASP A 79 -0.90 9.58 -4.24
N THR A 80 -1.93 9.06 -4.92
CA THR A 80 -2.21 9.35 -6.33
C THR A 80 -3.62 9.90 -6.49
N GLY A 81 -3.73 11.13 -7.00
CA GLY A 81 -4.99 11.83 -7.17
C GLY A 81 -5.87 11.82 -5.90
N TRP A 82 -7.12 12.20 -6.04
CA TRP A 82 -8.08 12.18 -4.91
C TRP A 82 -9.49 11.81 -5.37
N PHE A 83 -9.68 11.62 -6.67
CA PHE A 83 -10.99 11.33 -7.23
C PHE A 83 -11.38 9.91 -6.85
N TYR A 84 -12.38 9.81 -5.96
CA TYR A 84 -12.53 8.66 -5.08
C TYR A 84 -12.89 7.35 -5.79
N TYR A 85 -13.49 7.42 -6.97
CA TYR A 85 -13.94 6.24 -7.75
C TYR A 85 -13.03 5.91 -8.93
N SER A 86 -11.85 6.55 -9.03
CA SER A 86 -10.90 6.24 -10.08
C SER A 86 -9.93 5.16 -9.63
N ASP A 87 -9.83 4.08 -10.41
CA ASP A 87 -8.87 2.99 -10.19
C ASP A 87 -7.40 3.39 -10.44
N TRP A 88 -7.16 4.63 -10.87
CA TRP A 88 -5.82 5.22 -10.98
C TRP A 88 -5.39 5.98 -9.72
N ASN A 89 -6.36 6.25 -8.84
CA ASN A 89 -6.13 7.01 -7.64
C ASN A 89 -6.05 6.10 -6.43
N TRP A 90 -5.18 6.45 -5.48
CA TRP A 90 -5.04 5.83 -4.18
C TRP A 90 -4.68 6.93 -3.19
N PHE A 91 -5.63 7.28 -2.32
CA PHE A 91 -5.52 8.44 -1.45
C PHE A 91 -6.38 8.26 -0.21
N CYS A 92 -5.91 8.83 0.89
CA CYS A 92 -6.68 8.99 2.12
C CYS A 92 -6.18 10.19 2.92
N ASN A 93 -7.11 11.04 3.33
CA ASN A 93 -6.88 12.19 4.18
C ASN A 93 -6.90 11.85 5.69
N GLY A 94 -6.53 10.61 6.05
CA GLY A 94 -6.53 10.12 7.43
C GLY A 94 -7.91 10.16 8.09
N GLY A 95 -7.95 10.53 9.37
CA GLY A 95 -9.16 10.66 10.20
C GLY A 95 -10.11 11.82 9.81
N GLY A 96 -9.94 12.41 8.63
CA GLY A 96 -10.83 13.45 8.11
C GLY A 96 -12.27 12.95 7.97
N TRP A 97 -13.21 13.67 8.60
CA TRP A 97 -14.64 13.39 8.50
C TRP A 97 -15.23 14.12 7.29
N GLY A 98 -15.56 13.37 6.24
CA GLY A 98 -16.19 13.90 5.03
C GLY A 98 -16.61 12.79 4.07
N ARG A 99 -17.56 13.09 3.17
CA ARG A 99 -17.88 12.19 2.06
C ARG A 99 -16.65 12.17 1.15
N HIS A 100 -16.02 11.00 0.98
CA HIS A 100 -14.80 10.81 0.17
C HIS A 100 -13.49 11.33 0.79
N SER A 101 -13.30 11.12 2.09
CA SER A 101 -11.98 11.32 2.72
C SER A 101 -10.92 10.31 2.27
N SER A 102 -11.30 9.26 1.51
CA SER A 102 -10.42 8.31 0.85
C SER A 102 -10.96 7.90 -0.51
N THR A 103 -10.09 7.36 -1.37
CA THR A 103 -10.48 6.64 -2.59
C THR A 103 -11.05 5.27 -2.25
N TRP A 104 -11.82 4.67 -3.15
CA TRP A 104 -12.30 3.30 -2.98
C TRP A 104 -11.14 2.31 -2.92
N SER A 105 -10.13 2.48 -3.77
CA SER A 105 -8.88 1.70 -3.75
C SER A 105 -8.12 1.74 -2.41
N TRP A 106 -8.32 2.76 -1.58
CA TRP A 106 -7.72 2.81 -0.25
C TRP A 106 -8.42 1.86 0.73
N SER A 107 -9.73 1.64 0.58
CA SER A 107 -10.58 1.02 1.61
C SER A 107 -11.41 -0.18 1.13
N ASN A 108 -11.41 -0.52 -0.15
CA ASN A 108 -12.14 -1.65 -0.74
C ASN A 108 -11.18 -2.59 -1.47
N ALA A 109 -11.29 -3.89 -1.20
CA ALA A 109 -10.38 -4.90 -1.71
C ALA A 109 -10.40 -4.99 -3.25
N ALA A 110 -11.59 -4.96 -3.86
CA ALA A 110 -11.72 -5.06 -5.31
C ALA A 110 -11.12 -3.82 -6.02
N ASP A 111 -11.39 -2.62 -5.49
CA ASP A 111 -10.83 -1.39 -6.03
C ASP A 111 -9.31 -1.31 -5.82
N LEU A 112 -8.77 -1.83 -4.70
CA LEU A 112 -7.33 -1.93 -4.51
C LEU A 112 -6.71 -2.90 -5.52
N PHE A 113 -7.36 -4.04 -5.79
CA PHE A 113 -6.89 -5.02 -6.77
C PHE A 113 -6.77 -4.41 -8.18
N GLU A 114 -7.74 -3.59 -8.60
CA GLU A 114 -7.69 -2.85 -9.85
C GLU A 114 -6.57 -1.80 -9.85
N PHE A 115 -6.39 -1.08 -8.74
CA PHE A 115 -5.30 -0.12 -8.59
C PHE A 115 -3.92 -0.80 -8.68
N LEU A 116 -3.73 -1.96 -8.04
CA LEU A 116 -2.48 -2.74 -8.10
C LEU A 116 -2.14 -3.17 -9.53
N HIS A 117 -3.15 -3.59 -10.31
CA HIS A 117 -2.98 -3.92 -11.72
C HIS A 117 -2.52 -2.73 -12.58
N ARG A 118 -3.02 -1.53 -12.29
CA ARG A 118 -2.92 -0.37 -13.21
C ARG A 118 -1.80 0.60 -12.84
N SER A 119 -1.51 0.74 -11.56
CA SER A 119 -0.61 1.79 -11.04
C SER A 119 0.87 1.58 -11.36
N GLY A 120 1.27 0.35 -11.73
CA GLY A 120 2.68 -0.02 -11.89
C GLY A 120 3.45 -0.18 -10.57
N ARG A 121 2.77 -0.08 -9.42
CA ARG A 121 3.35 -0.23 -8.07
C ARG A 121 3.39 -1.67 -7.57
N ALA A 122 2.86 -2.60 -8.35
CA ALA A 122 2.86 -4.00 -8.01
C ALA A 122 2.97 -4.90 -9.25
N SER A 123 3.32 -6.15 -9.02
CA SER A 123 3.21 -7.22 -10.01
C SER A 123 2.66 -8.48 -9.37
N LEU A 124 1.84 -9.22 -10.13
CA LEU A 124 1.32 -10.51 -9.67
C LEU A 124 2.45 -11.50 -9.39
N VAL A 125 2.23 -12.31 -8.37
CA VAL A 125 3.11 -13.39 -7.93
C VAL A 125 2.52 -14.72 -8.40
N ASN A 126 3.36 -15.58 -9.00
CA ASN A 126 2.92 -16.86 -9.57
C ASN A 126 2.78 -17.98 -8.52
N SER A 127 3.52 -17.88 -7.42
CA SER A 127 3.56 -18.89 -6.37
C SER A 127 3.63 -18.25 -5.00
N TRP A 128 2.99 -18.85 -4.00
CA TRP A 128 3.04 -18.31 -2.64
C TRP A 128 4.47 -18.31 -2.07
N GLN A 129 5.34 -19.20 -2.54
CA GLN A 129 6.74 -19.30 -2.16
C GLN A 129 7.55 -18.05 -2.54
N ASP A 130 7.11 -17.32 -3.55
CA ASP A 130 7.79 -16.12 -4.03
C ASP A 130 7.39 -14.89 -3.19
N LEU A 131 6.31 -14.95 -2.41
CA LEU A 131 5.86 -13.84 -1.56
C LEU A 131 6.92 -13.46 -0.52
N GLN A 132 7.08 -12.16 -0.31
CA GLN A 132 8.03 -11.58 0.64
C GLN A 132 7.31 -10.71 1.67
N PRO A 133 7.88 -10.51 2.87
CA PRO A 133 7.36 -9.53 3.82
C PRO A 133 7.19 -8.15 3.15
N GLY A 134 6.06 -7.51 3.41
CA GLY A 134 5.61 -6.28 2.74
C GLY A 134 4.79 -6.51 1.47
N ASP A 135 4.73 -7.74 0.95
CA ASP A 135 3.82 -8.05 -0.15
C ASP A 135 2.36 -8.15 0.31
N VAL A 136 1.44 -8.03 -0.64
CA VAL A 136 0.00 -8.09 -0.37
C VAL A 136 -0.58 -9.39 -0.91
N VAL A 137 -1.49 -9.99 -0.16
CA VAL A 137 -2.31 -11.12 -0.62
C VAL A 137 -3.77 -10.74 -0.57
N GLN A 138 -4.46 -10.87 -1.70
CA GLN A 138 -5.89 -10.66 -1.80
C GLN A 138 -6.61 -11.98 -2.05
N VAL A 139 -7.83 -12.11 -1.56
CA VAL A 139 -8.58 -13.37 -1.64
C VAL A 139 -10.05 -13.12 -1.93
N ASN A 140 -10.61 -13.98 -2.76
CA ASN A 140 -12.05 -14.22 -2.80
C ASN A 140 -12.32 -15.55 -2.06
N TRP A 141 -13.02 -15.48 -0.93
CA TRP A 141 -13.34 -16.65 -0.11
C TRP A 141 -14.30 -17.65 -0.78
N ASP A 142 -15.18 -17.16 -1.68
CA ASP A 142 -16.15 -17.96 -2.44
C ASP A 142 -15.57 -18.49 -3.77
N GLY A 143 -14.34 -18.08 -4.12
CA GLY A 143 -13.66 -18.42 -5.35
C GLY A 143 -13.91 -17.44 -6.51
N GLY A 144 -12.91 -17.29 -7.37
CA GLY A 144 -12.98 -16.42 -8.55
C GLY A 144 -12.69 -14.94 -8.26
N TRP A 145 -13.47 -14.06 -8.89
CA TRP A 145 -13.37 -12.60 -8.81
C TRP A 145 -14.80 -12.02 -8.66
N PRO A 146 -15.02 -10.93 -7.91
CA PRO A 146 -14.04 -10.01 -7.30
C PRO A 146 -13.40 -10.53 -6.01
N VAL A 147 -12.19 -10.05 -5.68
CA VAL A 147 -11.61 -10.29 -4.36
C VAL A 147 -12.44 -9.58 -3.28
N SER A 148 -12.57 -10.20 -2.11
CA SER A 148 -13.38 -9.70 -0.99
C SER A 148 -12.56 -9.34 0.25
N HIS A 149 -11.27 -9.69 0.28
CA HIS A 149 -10.39 -9.41 1.41
C HIS A 149 -8.94 -9.15 0.98
N THR A 150 -8.22 -8.38 1.80
CA THR A 150 -6.84 -7.94 1.55
C THR A 150 -6.02 -8.13 2.83
N MET A 151 -4.85 -8.73 2.72
CA MET A 151 -3.92 -9.03 3.82
C MET A 151 -2.50 -8.63 3.43
N ILE A 152 -1.62 -8.43 4.41
CA ILE A 152 -0.19 -8.16 4.18
C ILE A 152 0.67 -9.31 4.69
N VAL A 153 1.69 -9.68 3.94
CA VAL A 153 2.71 -10.67 4.33
C VAL A 153 3.65 -10.03 5.34
N THR A 154 3.79 -10.64 6.52
CA THR A 154 4.59 -10.09 7.64
C THR A 154 5.79 -10.96 8.02
N GLY A 155 5.92 -12.14 7.42
CA GLY A 155 6.98 -13.08 7.76
C GLY A 155 6.75 -14.45 7.12
N TYR A 156 7.40 -15.45 7.72
CA TYR A 156 7.24 -16.86 7.40
C TYR A 156 7.16 -17.67 8.70
N ASP A 157 6.53 -18.83 8.66
CA ASP A 157 6.59 -19.80 9.75
C ASP A 157 7.89 -20.62 9.71
N GLY A 158 8.01 -21.58 10.64
CA GLY A 158 9.18 -22.47 10.72
C GLY A 158 9.35 -23.41 9.52
N TRP A 159 8.36 -23.51 8.64
CA TRP A 159 8.36 -24.34 7.43
C TRP A 159 8.52 -23.52 6.15
N GLY A 160 8.61 -22.19 6.26
CA GLY A 160 8.74 -21.27 5.13
C GLY A 160 7.42 -20.86 4.48
N TYR A 161 6.27 -21.17 5.09
CA TYR A 161 4.98 -20.64 4.61
C TYR A 161 4.85 -19.16 4.97
N PRO A 162 4.50 -18.28 4.03
CA PRO A 162 4.22 -16.88 4.31
C PRO A 162 3.15 -16.73 5.39
N THR A 163 3.40 -15.84 6.34
CA THR A 163 2.46 -15.46 7.38
C THR A 163 1.79 -14.15 7.03
N LEU A 164 0.47 -14.11 7.15
CA LEU A 164 -0.39 -12.99 6.79
C LEU A 164 -0.92 -12.31 8.05
N THR A 165 -1.00 -11.00 7.98
CA THR A 165 -1.57 -10.13 9.01
C THR A 165 -2.69 -9.30 8.41
N GLN A 166 -3.80 -9.14 9.15
CA GLN A 166 -5.02 -8.55 8.61
C GLN A 166 -5.89 -7.89 9.69
N HIS A 167 -6.76 -7.00 9.22
CA HIS A 167 -7.96 -6.53 9.92
C HIS A 167 -9.22 -7.19 9.36
N SER A 168 -10.37 -6.99 10.03
CA SER A 168 -11.66 -7.66 9.77
C SER A 168 -11.55 -9.17 9.96
N ASN A 169 -11.83 -9.59 11.20
CA ASN A 169 -11.35 -10.83 11.81
C ASN A 169 -9.83 -10.74 12.05
N ASN A 170 -9.43 -9.87 12.98
CA ASN A 170 -8.02 -9.52 13.21
C ASN A 170 -7.16 -10.77 13.42
N ARG A 171 -6.06 -10.89 12.66
CA ARG A 171 -5.09 -11.98 12.79
C ARG A 171 -3.69 -11.44 12.63
N LEU A 172 -2.78 -11.98 13.42
CA LEU A 172 -1.36 -11.74 13.32
C LEU A 172 -0.66 -13.03 12.92
N ASN A 173 0.15 -12.96 11.87
CA ASN A 173 1.00 -14.05 11.40
C ASN A 173 0.30 -15.39 11.14
N LYS A 174 -0.96 -15.39 10.69
CA LYS A 174 -1.64 -16.61 10.27
C LYS A 174 -1.07 -17.08 8.94
N THR A 175 -0.69 -18.35 8.82
CA THR A 175 -0.03 -18.85 7.61
C THR A 175 -0.98 -18.92 6.44
N ILE A 176 -0.48 -18.71 5.22
CA ILE A 176 -1.25 -18.94 4.00
C ILE A 176 -1.74 -20.39 3.91
N TRP A 177 -0.98 -21.35 4.45
CA TRP A 177 -1.32 -22.76 4.49
C TRP A 177 -2.58 -23.05 5.34
N GLU A 178 -2.72 -22.40 6.49
CA GLU A 178 -3.95 -22.50 7.30
C GLU A 178 -5.17 -21.97 6.55
N TYR A 179 -5.05 -20.83 5.86
CA TYR A 179 -6.15 -20.30 5.05
C TYR A 179 -6.55 -21.24 3.91
N LEU A 180 -5.58 -21.85 3.22
CA LEU A 180 -5.84 -22.81 2.15
C LEU A 180 -6.58 -24.06 2.65
N GLN A 181 -6.27 -24.51 3.87
CA GLN A 181 -6.98 -25.64 4.49
C GLN A 181 -8.41 -25.27 4.92
N GLU A 182 -8.59 -24.08 5.51
CA GLU A 182 -9.90 -23.62 5.97
C GLU A 182 -10.83 -23.21 4.84
N SER A 183 -10.28 -22.78 3.71
CA SER A 183 -11.03 -22.25 2.57
C SER A 183 -10.55 -22.87 1.24
N PRO A 184 -10.79 -24.18 1.01
CA PRO A 184 -10.27 -24.89 -0.15
C PRO A 184 -10.81 -24.41 -1.50
N ASN A 185 -11.93 -23.67 -1.50
CA ASN A 185 -12.53 -23.09 -2.71
C ASN A 185 -12.09 -21.63 -2.96
N ALA A 186 -11.34 -21.03 -2.03
CA ALA A 186 -10.94 -19.64 -2.14
C ALA A 186 -9.88 -19.45 -3.23
N SER A 187 -9.92 -18.29 -3.88
CA SER A 187 -8.93 -17.88 -4.87
C SER A 187 -8.03 -16.79 -4.30
N PHE A 188 -6.73 -17.07 -4.19
CA PHE A 188 -5.73 -16.16 -3.66
C PHE A 188 -4.91 -15.52 -4.77
N TYR A 189 -4.58 -14.25 -4.60
CA TYR A 189 -3.81 -13.44 -5.54
C TYR A 189 -2.70 -12.73 -4.77
N GLY A 190 -1.45 -13.08 -5.05
CA GLY A 190 -0.26 -12.48 -4.44
C GLY A 190 0.28 -11.31 -5.26
N TRP A 191 0.82 -10.30 -4.57
CA TRP A 191 1.32 -9.06 -5.16
C TRP A 191 2.68 -8.68 -4.63
N HIS A 192 3.69 -8.68 -5.50
CA HIS A 192 4.97 -8.06 -5.22
C HIS A 192 4.84 -6.54 -5.23
N ILE A 193 5.02 -5.90 -4.09
CA ILE A 193 4.91 -4.44 -3.95
C ILE A 193 6.25 -3.76 -4.26
N ARG A 194 6.19 -2.60 -4.93
CA ARG A 194 7.33 -1.81 -5.42
C ARG A 194 7.25 -0.36 -4.98
#